data_AF-A0A9D9ZC71-F1
#
_entry.id   AF-A0A9D9ZC71-F1
#
_cell.length_a   1.000
_cell.length_b   1.000
_cell.length_c   1.000
_cell.angle_alpha   90.00
_cell.angle_beta   90.00
_cell.angle_gamma   90.00
#
_symmetry.space_group_name_H-M   'P 1'
#
loop_
_entity.id
_entity.type
_entity.pdbx_description
1 polymer ?
#
loop_
_entity_poly.entity_id
_entity_poly.type
_entity_poly.pdbx_seq_one_letter_code
_entity_poly.pdbx_strand_id
1 'polypeptide(L)'
;MNLYLRYFDQETLVSNVEQALDFLGSIPDIGLNQDLEADIRDYVASDVFYPKRYKVRQRVYFIIIKTTAPTMADFKEKKALRPTAPVVEKHDLAASAMTRLTETQSGWYEGVIDFKRVVMIPATGKHEYRDTHFVAQCKANSGQDCYTRIVDHLRGRVDGRSQFPSAKGKSFHFKYLGMWK
;
A
#
# COMPACT_ATOMS: atom_id res chain seq x y z
N MET A 1 22.92 15.19 -4.20
CA MET A 1 21.96 14.12 -3.89
C MET A 1 21.24 13.78 -5.18
N ASN A 2 21.06 12.50 -5.49
CA ASN A 2 20.45 12.07 -6.75
C ASN A 2 18.94 11.96 -6.61
N LEU A 3 18.23 12.05 -7.73
CA LEU A 3 16.78 11.95 -7.84
C LEU A 3 16.45 10.78 -8.75
N TYR A 4 15.75 9.79 -8.21
CA TYR A 4 15.13 8.75 -9.01
C TYR A 4 13.72 9.18 -9.38
N LEU A 5 13.41 9.13 -10.67
CA LEU A 5 12.08 9.45 -11.20
C LEU A 5 11.51 8.22 -11.91
N ARG A 6 10.20 8.03 -11.77
CA ARG A 6 9.48 6.97 -12.50
C ARG A 6 8.09 7.41 -12.92
N TYR A 7 7.79 7.24 -14.20
CA TYR A 7 6.47 7.34 -14.83
C TYR A 7 6.21 6.06 -15.64
N PHE A 8 5.34 5.18 -15.15
CA PHE A 8 5.13 3.83 -15.69
C PHE A 8 6.44 3.03 -15.87
N ASP A 9 6.85 2.79 -17.12
CA ASP A 9 8.04 2.03 -17.52
C ASP A 9 9.22 2.96 -17.85
N GLN A 10 8.99 4.28 -17.86
CA GLN A 10 10.05 5.27 -18.02
C GLN A 10 10.61 5.62 -16.63
N GLU A 11 11.89 5.37 -16.44
CA GLU A 11 12.60 5.68 -15.21
C GLU A 11 13.98 6.27 -15.50
N THR A 12 14.45 7.12 -14.60
CA THR A 12 15.79 7.71 -14.67
C THR A 12 16.34 7.98 -13.28
N LEU A 13 17.67 8.08 -13.19
CA LEU A 13 18.38 8.60 -12.03
C LEU A 13 19.21 9.78 -12.49
N VAL A 14 18.93 10.95 -11.91
CA VAL A 14 19.57 12.21 -12.28
C VAL A 14 20.23 12.85 -11.06
N SER A 15 21.16 13.76 -11.29
CA SER A 15 22.01 14.31 -10.22
C SER A 15 21.54 15.67 -9.70
N ASN A 16 20.57 16.31 -10.37
CA ASN A 16 20.05 17.63 -10.02
C ASN A 16 18.60 17.80 -10.49
N VAL A 17 17.98 18.90 -10.07
CA VAL A 17 16.58 19.21 -10.38
C VAL A 17 16.35 19.56 -11.85
N GLU A 18 17.28 20.23 -12.52
CA GLU A 18 17.10 20.63 -13.93
C GLU A 18 17.03 19.40 -14.84
N GLN A 19 17.91 18.41 -14.65
CA GLN A 19 17.82 17.12 -15.36
C GLN A 19 16.53 16.35 -15.06
N ALA A 20 15.98 16.52 -13.85
CA ALA A 20 14.70 15.92 -13.49
C ALA A 20 13.54 16.58 -14.25
N LEU A 21 13.57 17.91 -14.36
CA LEU A 21 12.59 18.68 -15.12
C LEU A 21 12.69 18.39 -16.63
N ASP A 22 13.91 18.28 -17.18
CA ASP A 22 14.13 17.89 -18.58
C ASP A 22 13.52 16.51 -18.87
N PHE A 23 13.75 15.52 -18.00
CA PHE A 23 13.14 14.20 -18.14
C PHE A 23 11.61 14.25 -18.09
N LEU A 24 11.04 14.98 -17.14
CA LEU A 24 9.58 15.10 -17.02
C LEU A 24 8.97 15.87 -18.21
N GLY A 25 9.66 16.91 -18.69
CA GLY A 25 9.26 17.69 -19.86
C GLY A 25 9.35 16.90 -21.18
N SER A 26 10.21 15.88 -21.24
CA SER A 26 10.29 14.96 -22.38
C SER A 26 9.07 14.03 -22.51
N ILE A 27 8.19 13.99 -21.50
CA ILE A 27 7.00 13.12 -21.44
C ILE A 27 5.75 13.99 -21.64
N PRO A 28 5.14 14.00 -22.84
CA PRO A 28 4.02 14.89 -23.16
C PRO A 28 2.82 14.71 -22.21
N ASP A 29 2.59 13.48 -21.74
CA ASP A 29 1.48 13.14 -20.85
C ASP A 29 1.51 13.86 -19.50
N ILE A 30 2.68 14.30 -19.02
CA ILE A 30 2.84 14.87 -17.67
C ILE A 30 2.27 16.28 -17.60
N GLY A 31 2.35 17.05 -18.68
CA GLY A 31 1.89 18.45 -18.71
C GLY A 31 2.64 19.32 -17.72
N LEU A 32 3.97 19.34 -17.79
CA LEU A 32 4.82 20.14 -16.90
C LEU A 32 4.47 21.63 -17.04
N ASN A 33 4.15 22.28 -15.92
CA ASN A 33 3.82 23.70 -15.84
C ASN A 33 4.62 24.38 -14.72
N GLN A 34 4.61 25.70 -14.68
CA GLN A 34 5.42 26.49 -13.73
C GLN A 34 5.13 26.13 -12.27
N ASP A 35 3.87 25.87 -11.91
CA ASP A 35 3.50 25.49 -10.54
C ASP A 35 4.08 24.13 -10.14
N LEU A 36 4.02 23.15 -11.04
CA LEU A 36 4.58 21.82 -10.83
C LEU A 36 6.11 21.87 -10.76
N GLU A 37 6.75 22.69 -11.59
CA GLU A 37 8.19 22.90 -11.52
C GLU A 37 8.62 23.52 -10.18
N ALA A 38 7.89 24.54 -9.71
CA ALA A 38 8.14 25.17 -8.42
C ALA A 38 8.00 24.16 -7.26
N ASP A 39 6.93 23.36 -7.26
CA ASP A 39 6.70 22.34 -6.23
C ASP A 39 7.75 21.21 -6.26
N ILE A 40 8.30 20.88 -7.43
CA ILE A 40 9.42 19.94 -7.56
C ILE A 40 10.71 20.57 -6.99
N ARG A 41 11.02 21.83 -7.32
CA ARG A 41 12.18 22.54 -6.78
C ARG A 41 12.11 22.65 -5.27
N ASP A 42 10.96 23.03 -4.73
CA ASP A 42 10.71 23.09 -3.28
C ASP A 42 10.86 21.71 -2.63
N TYR A 43 10.30 20.66 -3.24
CA TYR A 43 10.49 19.31 -2.75
C TYR A 43 11.97 18.93 -2.73
N VAL A 44 12.72 19.16 -3.80
CA VAL A 44 14.14 18.80 -3.89
C VAL A 44 14.97 19.56 -2.84
N ALA A 45 14.68 20.85 -2.62
CA ALA A 45 15.36 21.71 -1.64
C ALA A 45 15.00 21.38 -0.19
N SER A 46 13.82 20.81 0.08
CA SER A 46 13.40 20.46 1.44
C SER A 46 14.23 19.33 2.07
N ASP A 47 14.17 19.21 3.40
CA ASP A 47 14.75 18.06 4.13
C ASP A 47 13.84 16.81 4.11
N VAL A 48 12.77 16.82 3.33
CA VAL A 48 11.83 15.69 3.25
C VAL A 48 12.41 14.59 2.35
N PHE A 49 12.72 13.43 2.92
CA PHE A 49 13.24 12.26 2.20
C PHE A 49 12.18 11.24 1.77
N TYR A 50 10.93 11.42 2.17
CA TYR A 50 9.85 10.54 1.74
C TYR A 50 9.57 10.68 0.24
N PRO A 51 9.35 9.58 -0.50
CA PRO A 51 8.95 9.62 -1.90
C PRO A 51 7.72 10.52 -2.12
N LYS A 52 7.83 11.48 -3.04
CA LYS A 52 6.71 12.36 -3.41
C LYS A 52 6.06 11.83 -4.69
N ARG A 53 4.72 11.80 -4.69
CA ARG A 53 3.90 11.27 -5.79
C ARG A 53 3.08 12.41 -6.38
N TYR A 54 3.22 12.61 -7.68
CA TYR A 54 2.56 13.68 -8.42
C TYR A 54 1.48 13.09 -9.32
N LYS A 55 0.24 13.52 -9.11
CA LYS A 55 -0.91 13.02 -9.86
C LYS A 55 -0.98 13.76 -11.20
N VAL A 56 -0.93 13.01 -12.29
CA VAL A 56 -1.05 13.53 -13.66
C VAL A 56 -2.50 13.46 -14.12
N ARG A 57 -3.12 12.28 -14.01
CA ARG A 57 -4.56 12.05 -14.30
C ARG A 57 -5.14 10.98 -13.37
N GLN A 58 -6.41 10.62 -13.54
CA GLN A 58 -7.04 9.59 -12.72
C GLN A 58 -6.23 8.28 -12.79
N ARG A 59 -5.74 7.80 -11.64
CA ARG A 59 -4.88 6.60 -11.48
C ARG A 59 -3.48 6.68 -12.09
N VAL A 60 -3.07 7.83 -12.63
CA VAL A 60 -1.77 8.01 -13.28
C VAL A 60 -0.95 9.08 -12.56
N TYR A 61 0.31 8.75 -12.32
CA TYR A 61 1.21 9.54 -11.49
C TYR A 61 2.66 9.22 -11.84
N PHE A 62 3.55 10.16 -11.54
CA PHE A 62 4.97 9.88 -11.42
C PHE A 62 5.41 9.99 -9.95
N ILE A 63 6.57 9.43 -9.64
CA ILE A 63 7.20 9.56 -8.33
C ILE A 63 8.59 10.18 -8.46
N ILE A 64 8.99 10.91 -7.42
CA ILE A 64 10.37 11.36 -7.22
C ILE A 64 10.87 10.81 -5.89
N ILE A 65 12.06 10.21 -5.89
CA ILE A 65 12.73 9.68 -4.70
C ILE A 65 14.13 10.29 -4.61
N LYS A 66 14.40 10.96 -3.50
CA LYS A 66 15.74 11.41 -3.13
C LYS A 66 16.59 10.22 -2.70
N THR A 67 17.80 10.12 -3.24
CA THR A 67 18.70 9.00 -2.96
C THR A 67 20.18 9.41 -3.00
N THR A 68 20.99 8.68 -2.24
CA THR A 68 22.46 8.77 -2.25
C THR A 68 23.09 7.71 -3.15
N ALA A 69 22.29 6.88 -3.82
CA ALA A 69 22.78 5.88 -4.76
C ALA A 69 23.44 6.55 -5.98
N PRO A 70 24.71 6.24 -6.30
CA PRO A 70 25.42 6.89 -7.40
C PRO A 70 24.98 6.36 -8.77
N THR A 71 24.49 5.11 -8.86
CA THR A 71 24.00 4.52 -10.12
C THR A 71 22.56 3.98 -10.01
N MET A 72 21.93 3.78 -11.16
CA MET A 72 20.62 3.11 -11.26
C MET A 72 20.65 1.69 -10.67
N ALA A 73 21.75 0.96 -10.87
CA ALA A 73 21.95 -0.37 -10.29
C ALA A 73 21.99 -0.29 -8.76
N ASP A 74 22.82 0.59 -8.19
CA ASP A 74 22.91 0.80 -6.75
C ASP A 74 21.56 1.18 -6.13
N PHE A 75 20.77 2.00 -6.82
CA PHE A 75 19.46 2.40 -6.32
C PHE A 75 18.50 1.21 -6.25
N LYS A 76 18.49 0.37 -7.29
CA LYS A 76 17.66 -0.84 -7.35
C LYS A 76 18.11 -1.89 -6.34
N GLU A 77 19.41 -2.07 -6.18
CA GLU A 77 20.01 -2.99 -5.20
C GLU A 77 19.84 -2.50 -3.75
N LYS A 78 20.05 -1.21 -3.47
CA LYS A 78 19.85 -0.66 -2.11
C LYS A 78 18.39 -0.61 -1.67
N LYS A 79 17.43 -0.62 -2.61
CA LYS A 79 16.02 -0.87 -2.27
C LYS A 79 15.80 -2.28 -1.71
N ALA A 80 16.70 -3.22 -1.97
CA ALA A 80 16.75 -4.54 -1.34
C ALA A 80 17.46 -4.54 0.03
N LEU A 81 18.05 -3.41 0.47
CA LEU A 81 18.90 -3.27 1.66
C LEU A 81 18.34 -2.30 2.74
N ARG A 82 17.02 -2.05 2.80
CA ARG A 82 16.42 -1.79 4.13
C ARG A 82 16.88 -2.93 5.06
N PRO A 83 17.00 -2.81 6.40
CA PRO A 83 17.27 -3.96 7.27
C PRO A 83 16.13 -4.97 7.10
N THR A 84 16.34 -5.81 6.11
CA THR A 84 15.57 -6.96 5.76
C THR A 84 16.22 -8.01 6.61
N ALA A 85 15.56 -8.34 7.71
CA ALA A 85 15.39 -9.76 7.99
C ALA A 85 15.25 -10.49 6.64
N PRO A 86 16.03 -11.56 6.42
CA PRO A 86 16.53 -11.97 5.11
C PRO A 86 15.47 -11.85 4.02
N VAL A 87 15.76 -11.14 2.92
CA VAL A 87 14.77 -10.93 1.82
C VAL A 87 14.34 -12.26 1.20
N VAL A 88 15.22 -13.28 1.22
CA VAL A 88 14.90 -14.64 0.81
C VAL A 88 13.79 -15.20 1.70
N GLU A 89 13.89 -15.07 3.02
CA GLU A 89 12.83 -15.49 3.95
C GLU A 89 11.55 -14.65 3.83
N LYS A 90 11.62 -13.32 3.66
CA LYS A 90 10.41 -12.48 3.58
C LYS A 90 9.63 -12.64 2.28
N HIS A 91 10.30 -12.85 1.15
CA HIS A 91 9.61 -13.16 -0.10
C HIS A 91 8.99 -14.56 -0.02
N ASP A 92 9.68 -15.54 0.54
CA ASP A 92 9.12 -16.88 0.79
C ASP A 92 8.02 -16.88 1.87
N LEU A 93 8.10 -16.00 2.87
CA LEU A 93 7.06 -15.84 3.90
C LEU A 93 5.84 -15.10 3.38
N ALA A 94 6.00 -14.10 2.49
CA ALA A 94 4.90 -13.38 1.87
C ALA A 94 4.27 -14.19 0.72
N ALA A 95 5.08 -14.90 -0.06
CA ALA A 95 4.63 -15.89 -1.03
C ALA A 95 3.92 -17.02 -0.30
N SER A 96 4.47 -17.58 0.76
CA SER A 96 3.79 -18.61 1.56
C SER A 96 2.56 -18.07 2.31
N ALA A 97 2.53 -16.80 2.73
CA ALA A 97 1.32 -16.20 3.31
C ALA A 97 0.22 -16.00 2.26
N MET A 98 0.57 -15.57 1.03
CA MET A 98 -0.39 -15.55 -0.08
C MET A 98 -0.84 -16.96 -0.46
N THR A 99 0.08 -17.92 -0.55
CA THR A 99 -0.22 -19.33 -0.81
C THR A 99 -1.17 -19.85 0.26
N ARG A 100 -0.88 -19.69 1.56
CA ARG A 100 -1.75 -20.09 2.68
C ARG A 100 -3.10 -19.36 2.69
N LEU A 101 -3.14 -18.09 2.28
CA LEU A 101 -4.37 -17.31 2.21
C LEU A 101 -5.32 -17.92 1.17
N THR A 102 -4.80 -18.31 0.02
CA THR A 102 -5.58 -18.90 -1.08
C THR A 102 -5.66 -20.42 -1.04
N GLU A 103 -4.91 -21.08 -0.16
CA GLU A 103 -4.88 -22.53 0.00
C GLU A 103 -6.29 -23.03 0.33
N THR A 104 -6.77 -23.96 -0.48
CA THR A 104 -8.10 -24.55 -0.30
C THR A 104 -8.01 -25.63 0.77
N GLN A 105 -8.47 -25.31 1.96
CA GLN A 105 -8.55 -26.23 3.09
C GLN A 105 -9.87 -26.01 3.82
N SER A 106 -10.86 -26.87 3.58
CA SER A 106 -12.19 -26.68 4.17
C SER A 106 -12.19 -26.98 5.68
N GLY A 107 -12.74 -26.06 6.48
CA GLY A 107 -12.81 -26.23 7.93
C GLY A 107 -13.32 -25.01 8.68
N TRP A 108 -13.12 -25.05 10.00
CA TRP A 108 -13.28 -23.92 10.88
C TRP A 108 -12.04 -23.02 10.79
N TYR A 109 -12.27 -21.72 10.68
CA TYR A 109 -11.25 -20.70 10.70
C TYR A 109 -11.58 -19.64 11.75
N GLU A 110 -10.58 -19.19 12.47
CA GLU A 110 -10.62 -17.93 13.22
C GLU A 110 -10.05 -16.83 12.35
N GLY A 111 -10.83 -15.77 12.11
CA GLY A 111 -10.37 -14.57 11.43
C GLY A 111 -10.41 -13.37 12.37
N VAL A 112 -9.34 -12.59 12.33
CA VAL A 112 -9.14 -11.37 13.11
C VAL A 112 -8.98 -10.22 12.12
N ILE A 113 -9.81 -9.19 12.23
CA ILE A 113 -9.77 -8.01 11.36
C ILE A 113 -9.75 -6.73 12.17
N ASP A 114 -8.78 -5.86 11.87
CA ASP A 114 -8.70 -4.50 12.39
C ASP A 114 -9.14 -3.53 11.30
N PHE A 115 -10.20 -2.75 11.54
CA PHE A 115 -10.78 -1.87 10.52
C PHE A 115 -11.25 -0.54 11.11
N LYS A 116 -11.44 0.46 10.24
CA LYS A 116 -11.98 1.76 10.66
C LYS A 116 -13.51 1.73 10.53
N ARG A 117 -14.20 1.58 11.65
CA ARG A 117 -15.67 1.60 11.71
C ARG A 117 -16.17 3.04 11.77
N VAL A 118 -17.14 3.37 10.93
CA VAL A 118 -17.85 4.65 11.05
C VAL A 118 -18.95 4.54 12.09
N VAL A 119 -19.00 5.50 13.00
CA VAL A 119 -20.01 5.62 14.06
C VAL A 119 -20.60 7.03 14.02
N MET A 120 -21.93 7.14 14.09
CA MET A 120 -22.62 8.41 14.25
C MET A 120 -22.58 8.84 15.71
N ILE A 121 -22.20 10.08 15.99
CA ILE A 121 -22.25 10.70 17.31
C ILE A 121 -23.68 11.23 17.51
N PRO A 122 -24.51 10.60 18.39
CA PRO A 122 -25.94 10.95 18.48
C PRO A 122 -26.18 12.41 18.84
N ALA A 123 -25.31 13.00 19.66
CA ALA A 123 -25.43 14.39 20.10
C ALA A 123 -25.21 15.43 18.99
N THR A 124 -24.42 15.11 17.95
CA THR A 124 -24.04 16.08 16.91
C THR A 124 -24.51 15.70 15.50
N GLY A 125 -24.98 14.46 15.31
CA GLY A 125 -25.27 13.89 13.99
C GLY A 125 -24.04 13.69 13.11
N LYS A 126 -22.84 14.03 13.59
CA LYS A 126 -21.58 13.86 12.85
C LYS A 126 -21.14 12.41 12.87
N HIS A 127 -20.29 12.06 11.92
CA HIS A 127 -19.74 10.72 11.78
C HIS A 127 -18.24 10.75 12.08
N GLU A 128 -17.75 9.75 12.79
CA GLU A 128 -16.33 9.58 13.09
C GLU A 128 -15.87 8.16 12.77
N TYR A 129 -14.58 8.03 12.47
CA TYR A 129 -13.92 6.75 12.27
C TYR A 129 -13.30 6.28 13.59
N ARG A 130 -13.61 5.06 13.99
CA ARG A 130 -13.02 4.39 15.16
C ARG A 130 -12.25 3.15 14.74
N ASP A 131 -11.04 2.98 15.28
CA ASP A 131 -10.33 1.72 15.21
C ASP A 131 -11.15 0.63 15.89
N THR A 132 -11.42 -0.45 15.16
CA THR A 132 -12.26 -1.56 15.63
C THR A 132 -11.56 -2.88 15.37
N HIS A 133 -11.37 -3.63 16.45
CA HIS A 133 -10.90 -5.01 16.42
C HIS A 133 -12.10 -5.95 16.39
N PHE A 134 -12.12 -6.90 15.46
CA PHE A 134 -13.18 -7.89 15.34
C PHE A 134 -12.60 -9.28 15.13
N VAL A 135 -13.13 -10.26 15.88
CA VAL A 135 -12.72 -11.66 15.83
C VAL A 135 -13.96 -12.51 15.60
N ALA A 136 -13.87 -13.46 14.67
CA ALA A 136 -14.94 -14.42 14.44
C ALA A 136 -14.39 -15.78 14.06
N GLN A 137 -15.06 -16.83 14.53
CA GLN A 137 -14.86 -18.19 14.06
C GLN A 137 -15.95 -18.53 13.05
N CYS A 138 -15.57 -18.92 11.83
CA CYS A 138 -16.50 -19.24 10.77
C CYS A 138 -16.03 -20.46 9.97
N LYS A 139 -17.01 -21.17 9.39
CA LYS A 139 -16.71 -22.18 8.38
C LYS A 139 -16.23 -21.47 7.13
N ALA A 140 -15.12 -21.91 6.54
CA ALA A 140 -14.59 -21.37 5.30
C ALA A 140 -13.81 -22.44 4.52
N ASN A 141 -13.61 -22.18 3.24
CA ASN A 141 -12.85 -23.05 2.34
C ASN A 141 -11.37 -22.67 2.23
N SER A 142 -10.99 -21.50 2.71
CA SER A 142 -9.62 -20.95 2.71
C SER A 142 -9.54 -19.74 3.63
N GLY A 143 -8.34 -19.21 3.88
CA GLY A 143 -8.16 -17.94 4.57
C GLY A 143 -8.83 -16.77 3.84
N GLN A 144 -8.83 -16.80 2.50
CA GLN A 144 -9.49 -15.80 1.65
C GLN A 144 -11.02 -15.87 1.79
N ASP A 145 -11.60 -17.08 1.83
CA ASP A 145 -13.03 -17.25 2.06
C ASP A 145 -13.42 -16.82 3.49
N CYS A 146 -12.57 -17.09 4.48
CA CYS A 146 -12.74 -16.60 5.86
C CYS A 146 -12.83 -15.07 5.90
N TYR A 147 -11.88 -14.38 5.24
CA TYR A 147 -11.91 -12.92 5.12
C TYR A 147 -13.22 -12.42 4.47
N THR A 148 -13.60 -12.99 3.32
CA THR A 148 -14.78 -12.57 2.57
C THR A 148 -16.04 -12.70 3.42
N ARG A 149 -16.22 -13.85 4.09
CA ARG A 149 -17.36 -14.09 4.99
C ARG A 149 -17.43 -13.08 6.14
N ILE A 150 -16.29 -12.75 6.76
CA ILE A 150 -16.23 -11.76 7.84
C ILE A 150 -16.62 -10.37 7.32
N VAL A 151 -16.05 -9.94 6.20
CA VAL A 151 -16.33 -8.62 5.62
C VAL A 151 -17.78 -8.51 5.17
N ASP A 152 -18.34 -9.53 4.53
CA ASP A 152 -19.75 -9.55 4.11
C ASP A 152 -20.69 -9.50 5.32
N HIS A 153 -20.36 -10.22 6.39
CA HIS A 153 -21.10 -10.16 7.66
C HIS A 153 -21.08 -8.74 8.27
N LEU A 154 -19.93 -8.07 8.23
CA LEU A 154 -19.75 -6.74 8.79
C LEU A 154 -20.43 -5.66 7.94
N ARG A 155 -20.38 -5.74 6.60
CA ARG A 155 -21.01 -4.77 5.69
C ARG A 155 -22.51 -4.59 5.93
N GLY A 156 -23.21 -5.64 6.36
CA GLY A 156 -24.63 -5.54 6.73
C GLY A 156 -24.90 -4.98 8.13
N ARG A 157 -23.86 -4.68 8.93
CA ARG A 157 -23.97 -4.32 10.36
C ARG A 157 -23.27 -3.02 10.73
N VAL A 158 -22.37 -2.54 9.88
CA VAL A 158 -21.68 -1.25 10.06
C VAL A 158 -22.09 -0.28 8.97
N ASP A 159 -21.89 1.02 9.23
CA ASP A 159 -22.12 2.05 8.23
C ASP A 159 -21.26 1.80 6.98
N GLY A 160 -21.85 1.99 5.80
CA GLY A 160 -21.21 1.69 4.51
C GLY A 160 -19.95 2.49 4.20
N ARG A 161 -19.67 3.58 4.92
CA ARG A 161 -18.41 4.34 4.84
C ARG A 161 -17.26 3.72 5.64
N SER A 162 -17.53 2.68 6.43
CA SER A 162 -16.50 1.95 7.17
C SER A 162 -15.45 1.38 6.21
N GLN A 163 -14.18 1.45 6.60
CA GLN A 163 -13.05 1.07 5.74
C GLN A 163 -12.48 -0.26 6.21
N PHE A 164 -12.60 -1.27 5.37
CA PHE A 164 -12.05 -2.60 5.61
C PHE A 164 -10.63 -2.71 5.01
N PRO A 165 -9.67 -3.34 5.73
CA PRO A 165 -8.34 -3.60 5.19
C PRO A 165 -8.39 -4.66 4.09
N SER A 166 -7.34 -4.78 3.28
CA SER A 166 -7.19 -5.90 2.35
C SER A 166 -6.93 -7.22 3.09
N ALA A 167 -7.44 -8.34 2.55
CA ALA A 167 -7.13 -9.69 3.02
C ALA A 167 -5.62 -10.02 2.99
N LYS A 168 -4.86 -9.33 2.13
CA LYS A 168 -3.39 -9.47 2.01
C LYS A 168 -2.63 -8.49 2.93
N GLY A 169 -3.35 -7.62 3.63
CA GLY A 169 -2.78 -6.60 4.50
C GLY A 169 -2.46 -7.14 5.89
N LYS A 170 -1.72 -6.36 6.68
CA LYS A 170 -1.34 -6.70 8.06
C LYS A 170 -2.50 -6.64 9.07
N SER A 171 -3.61 -6.04 8.68
CA SER A 171 -4.78 -5.84 9.53
C SER A 171 -5.80 -6.97 9.41
N PHE A 172 -5.43 -8.07 8.75
CA PHE A 172 -6.20 -9.30 8.74
C PHE A 172 -5.27 -10.48 9.08
N HIS A 173 -5.70 -11.30 10.02
CA HIS A 173 -5.03 -12.55 10.38
C HIS A 173 -6.05 -13.68 10.37
N PHE A 174 -5.61 -14.88 10.03
CA PHE A 174 -6.47 -16.06 10.09
C PHE A 174 -5.70 -17.26 10.64
N LYS A 175 -6.45 -18.19 11.25
CA LYS A 175 -5.94 -19.45 11.79
C LYS A 175 -6.93 -20.57 11.46
N TYR A 176 -6.43 -21.65 10.86
CA TYR A 176 -7.22 -22.88 10.69
C TYR A 176 -7.38 -23.59 12.03
N LEU A 177 -8.62 -23.95 12.39
CA LEU A 177 -8.98 -24.56 13.66
C LEU A 177 -9.27 -26.07 13.56
N GLY A 178 -9.44 -26.60 12.34
CA GLY A 178 -9.72 -28.01 12.12
C GLY A 178 -10.90 -28.24 11.18
N MET A 179 -11.02 -29.48 10.73
CA MET A 179 -12.09 -29.89 9.82
C MET A 179 -13.41 -29.94 10.57
N TRP A 180 -14.45 -29.42 9.96
CA TRP A 180 -15.82 -29.65 10.39
C TRP A 180 -16.30 -30.99 9.84
N LYS A 181 -16.82 -31.85 10.72
CA LYS A 181 -17.57 -33.04 10.33
C LYS A 181 -19.02 -32.69 10.04
#